data_AF-A0ABD5YB66-F1
#
_entry.id   AF-A0ABD5YB66-F1
#
_cell.length_a   1.000
_cell.length_b   1.000
_cell.length_c   1.000
_cell.angle_alpha   90.00
_cell.angle_beta   90.00
_cell.angle_gamma   90.00
#
_symmetry.space_group_name_H-M   'P 1'
#
loop_
_entity.id
_entity.type
_entity.pdbx_description
1 polymer ?
#
loop_
_entity_poly.entity_id
_entity_poly.type
_entity_poly.pdbx_seq_one_letter_code
_entity_poly.pdbx_strand_id
1 'polypeptide(L)'
;MSEVELPPERVKQKFEKWEVTYAVDKLEELPENKLRSQKHLFEAEVNEFKAEYNPGRLVTPEMAQIAGKEPLTQNQFRRVRRMIDDEADKVRMNFDRAIGRRKEMETERRNSFFVDLAGRVSDSLTNVSVSFDLPKLK
;
A
#
# COMPACT_ATOMS: atom_id res chain seq x y z
N MET A 1 20.87 33.04 -14.96
CA MET A 1 20.62 31.60 -14.80
C MET A 1 19.13 31.40 -14.83
N SER A 2 18.61 30.58 -15.74
CA SER A 2 17.18 30.25 -15.80
C SER A 2 16.79 29.53 -14.50
N GLU A 3 15.74 30.00 -13.86
CA GLU A 3 15.21 29.39 -12.65
C GLU A 3 14.62 28.03 -13.03
N VAL A 4 15.24 26.93 -12.59
CA VAL A 4 14.74 25.58 -12.87
C VAL A 4 13.50 25.35 -12.02
N GLU A 5 12.37 25.06 -12.68
CA GLU A 5 11.11 24.76 -12.01
C GLU A 5 11.22 23.50 -11.14
N LEU A 6 10.70 23.57 -9.92
CA LEU A 6 10.65 22.44 -8.98
C LEU A 6 9.19 22.07 -8.64
N PRO A 7 8.84 20.78 -8.60
CA PRO A 7 9.68 19.64 -8.97
C PRO A 7 9.94 19.57 -10.49
N PRO A 8 11.06 18.95 -10.90
CA PRO A 8 11.35 18.67 -12.30
C PRO A 8 10.24 17.84 -12.94
N GLU A 9 10.08 17.98 -14.26
CA GLU A 9 9.01 17.30 -15.02
C GLU A 9 9.05 15.77 -14.85
N ARG A 10 10.24 15.16 -14.83
CA ARG A 10 10.42 13.73 -14.57
C ARG A 10 9.85 13.30 -13.21
N VAL A 11 9.98 14.16 -12.20
CA VAL A 11 9.47 13.92 -10.85
C VAL A 11 7.95 14.07 -10.83
N LYS A 12 7.39 15.10 -11.48
CA LYS A 12 5.93 15.27 -11.63
C LYS A 12 5.30 14.03 -12.27
N GLN A 13 5.85 13.57 -13.39
CA GLN A 13 5.36 12.38 -14.09
C GLN A 13 5.47 11.10 -13.25
N LYS A 14 6.50 10.99 -12.39
CA LYS A 14 6.64 9.86 -11.47
C LYS A 14 5.53 9.89 -10.41
N PHE A 15 5.21 11.06 -9.87
CA PHE A 15 4.14 11.24 -8.89
C PHE A 15 2.77 10.91 -9.48
N GLU A 16 2.47 11.40 -10.69
CA GLU A 16 1.22 11.05 -11.39
C GLU A 16 1.10 9.54 -11.62
N LYS A 17 2.21 8.89 -12.00
CA LYS A 17 2.25 7.42 -12.14
C LYS A 17 1.97 6.72 -10.82
N TRP A 18 2.53 7.20 -9.71
CA TRP A 18 2.26 6.64 -8.39
C TRP A 18 0.80 6.81 -7.97
N GLU A 19 0.22 7.99 -8.18
CA GLU A 19 -1.17 8.28 -7.90
C GLU A 19 -2.11 7.32 -8.66
N VAL A 20 -1.82 7.07 -9.94
CA VAL A 20 -2.62 6.16 -10.76
C VAL A 20 -2.35 4.69 -10.43
N THR A 21 -1.11 4.29 -10.16
CA THR A 21 -0.73 2.88 -10.00
C THR A 21 -1.09 2.36 -8.61
N TYR A 22 -0.86 3.19 -7.58
CA TYR A 22 -1.06 2.87 -6.18
C TYR A 22 -2.27 3.61 -5.60
N ALA A 23 -3.26 3.90 -6.45
CA ALA A 23 -4.58 4.34 -6.03
C ALA A 23 -5.21 3.30 -5.11
N VAL A 24 -5.90 3.75 -4.06
CA VAL A 24 -6.55 2.88 -3.07
C VAL A 24 -7.44 1.83 -3.75
N ASP A 25 -8.28 2.25 -4.69
CA ASP A 25 -9.24 1.38 -5.36
C ASP A 25 -8.55 0.23 -6.12
N LYS A 26 -7.40 0.49 -6.76
CA LYS A 26 -6.61 -0.55 -7.44
C LYS A 26 -5.91 -1.48 -6.45
N LEU A 27 -5.41 -0.93 -5.36
CA LEU A 27 -4.76 -1.72 -4.32
C LEU A 27 -5.77 -2.66 -3.65
N GLU A 28 -7.01 -2.21 -3.45
CA GLU A 28 -8.08 -3.01 -2.88
C GLU A 28 -8.49 -4.21 -3.72
N GLU A 29 -8.22 -4.22 -5.02
CA GLU A 29 -8.45 -5.39 -5.86
C GLU A 29 -7.48 -6.55 -5.53
N LEU A 30 -6.35 -6.25 -4.88
CA LEU A 30 -5.33 -7.23 -4.55
C LEU A 30 -5.63 -7.95 -3.22
N PRO A 31 -5.27 -9.24 -3.09
CA PRO A 31 -5.30 -9.95 -1.81
C PRO A 31 -4.21 -9.42 -0.85
N GLU A 32 -4.38 -9.63 0.47
CA GLU A 32 -3.49 -9.05 1.49
C GLU A 32 -2.01 -9.41 1.27
N ASN A 33 -1.71 -10.66 0.91
CA ASN A 33 -0.34 -11.09 0.64
C ASN A 33 0.30 -10.30 -0.51
N LYS A 34 -0.46 -10.03 -1.59
CA LYS A 34 -0.02 -9.23 -2.73
C LYS A 34 0.11 -7.75 -2.37
N LEU A 35 -0.78 -7.21 -1.53
CA LEU A 35 -0.66 -5.85 -1.01
C LEU A 35 0.68 -5.65 -0.28
N ARG A 36 1.06 -6.58 0.60
CA ARG A 36 2.33 -6.50 1.32
C ARG A 36 3.54 -6.58 0.38
N SER A 37 3.52 -7.51 -0.57
CA SER A 37 4.58 -7.61 -1.58
C SER A 37 4.69 -6.34 -2.44
N GLN A 38 3.56 -5.77 -2.87
CA GLN A 38 3.54 -4.53 -3.64
C GLN A 38 4.04 -3.34 -2.82
N LYS A 39 3.69 -3.24 -1.54
CA LYS A 39 4.25 -2.22 -0.63
C LYS A 39 5.77 -2.32 -0.58
N HIS A 40 6.35 -3.52 -0.50
CA HIS A 40 7.80 -3.69 -0.52
C HIS A 40 8.44 -3.27 -1.84
N LEU A 41 7.82 -3.60 -2.98
CA LEU A 41 8.30 -3.17 -4.30
C LEU A 41 8.24 -1.64 -4.43
N PHE A 42 7.17 -1.02 -3.94
CA PHE A 42 7.03 0.42 -3.90
C PHE A 42 8.14 1.08 -3.05
N GLU A 43 8.44 0.56 -1.86
CA GLU A 43 9.54 1.10 -1.04
C GLU A 43 10.90 0.98 -1.75
N ALA A 44 11.14 -0.11 -2.49
CA ALA A 44 12.35 -0.25 -3.29
C ALA A 44 12.40 0.80 -4.42
N GLU A 45 11.28 1.00 -5.12
CA GLU A 45 11.11 2.01 -6.16
C GLU A 45 11.36 3.44 -5.63
N VAL A 46 10.83 3.77 -4.45
CA VAL A 46 11.07 5.07 -3.78
C VAL A 46 12.55 5.25 -3.46
N ASN A 47 13.20 4.23 -2.91
CA ASN A 47 14.62 4.29 -2.56
C ASN A 47 15.52 4.46 -3.79
N GLU A 48 15.25 3.73 -4.85
CA GLU A 48 15.94 3.86 -6.13
C GLU A 48 15.75 5.27 -6.69
N PHE A 49 14.51 5.77 -6.72
CA PHE A 49 14.21 7.10 -7.24
C PHE A 49 14.90 8.20 -6.43
N LYS A 50 14.89 8.11 -5.09
CA LYS A 50 15.63 9.05 -4.24
C LYS A 50 17.14 9.00 -4.50
N ALA A 51 17.71 7.83 -4.80
CA ALA A 51 19.13 7.69 -5.06
C ALA A 51 19.56 8.45 -6.33
N GLU A 52 18.71 8.50 -7.35
CA GLU A 52 18.94 9.32 -8.56
C GLU A 52 19.13 10.79 -8.19
N TYR A 53 18.28 11.31 -7.30
CA TYR A 53 18.32 12.69 -6.80
C TYR A 53 19.25 12.91 -5.60
N ASN A 54 20.17 11.98 -5.32
CA ASN A 54 21.21 12.20 -4.33
C ASN A 54 22.20 13.28 -4.81
N PRO A 55 22.35 14.42 -4.09
CA PRO A 55 23.26 15.48 -4.51
C PRO A 55 24.73 15.05 -4.50
N GLY A 56 25.14 14.09 -3.65
CA GLY A 56 26.55 13.71 -3.52
C GLY A 56 27.47 14.90 -3.26
N ARG A 57 28.59 14.98 -4.00
CA ARG A 57 29.54 16.12 -3.99
C ARG A 57 29.22 17.19 -5.05
N LEU A 58 28.05 17.12 -5.70
CA LEU A 58 27.66 18.09 -6.72
C LEU A 58 27.25 19.39 -6.03
N VAL A 59 28.00 20.46 -6.31
CA VAL A 59 27.81 21.77 -5.67
C VAL A 59 27.04 22.72 -6.58
N THR A 60 27.31 22.67 -7.89
CA THR A 60 26.71 23.57 -8.88
C THR A 60 25.86 22.82 -9.92
N PRO A 61 24.91 23.52 -10.57
CA PRO A 61 24.14 22.98 -11.68
C PRO A 61 24.99 22.43 -12.83
N GLU A 62 26.11 23.08 -13.18
CA GLU A 62 26.97 22.61 -14.28
C GLU A 62 27.62 21.26 -13.93
N MET A 63 28.08 21.09 -12.69
CA MET A 63 28.64 19.81 -12.23
C MET A 63 27.60 18.69 -12.31
N ALA A 64 26.34 18.99 -11.95
CA ALA A 64 25.25 18.02 -12.02
C ALA A 64 24.96 17.62 -13.47
N GLN A 65 24.94 18.59 -14.39
CA GLN A 65 24.76 18.33 -15.82
C GLN A 65 25.89 17.47 -16.41
N ILE A 66 27.16 17.76 -16.06
CA ILE A 66 28.33 16.96 -16.46
C ILE A 66 28.21 15.52 -15.93
N ALA A 67 27.66 15.35 -14.73
CA ALA A 67 27.40 14.04 -14.13
C ALA A 67 26.15 13.33 -14.69
N GLY A 68 25.51 13.87 -15.73
CA GLY A 68 24.32 13.29 -16.35
C GLY A 68 23.05 13.46 -15.51
N LYS A 69 23.05 14.35 -14.52
CA LYS A 69 21.89 14.67 -13.69
C LYS A 69 21.24 15.96 -14.15
N GLU A 70 20.04 16.19 -13.64
CA GLU A 70 19.38 17.48 -13.82
C GLU A 70 20.24 18.62 -13.24
N PRO A 71 20.31 19.79 -13.91
CA PRO A 71 21.14 20.92 -13.51
C PRO A 71 20.53 21.65 -12.31
N LEU A 72 20.50 20.96 -11.17
CA LEU A 72 19.97 21.44 -9.90
C LEU A 72 21.11 21.80 -8.96
N THR A 73 20.88 22.82 -8.14
CA THR A 73 21.74 23.09 -6.98
C THR A 73 21.57 22.03 -5.90
N GLN A 74 22.54 21.94 -4.99
CA GLN A 74 22.48 21.01 -3.86
C GLN A 74 21.18 21.16 -3.02
N ASN A 75 20.72 22.40 -2.83
CA ASN A 75 19.48 22.67 -2.09
C ASN A 75 18.25 22.22 -2.86
N GLN A 76 18.23 22.39 -4.18
CA GLN A 76 17.15 21.91 -5.03
C GLN A 76 17.07 20.38 -5.03
N PHE A 77 18.20 19.65 -5.12
CA PHE A 77 18.22 18.19 -4.96
C PHE A 77 17.63 17.75 -3.62
N ARG A 78 18.02 18.39 -2.51
CA ARG A 78 17.46 18.09 -1.19
C ARG A 78 15.95 18.35 -1.15
N ARG A 79 15.49 19.42 -1.79
CA ARG A 79 14.07 19.77 -1.86
C ARG A 79 13.27 18.75 -2.67
N VAL A 80 13.78 18.32 -3.81
CA VAL A 80 13.18 17.24 -4.62
C VAL A 80 13.09 15.94 -3.81
N ARG A 81 14.16 15.56 -3.09
CA ARG A 81 14.13 14.37 -2.23
C ARG A 81 13.06 14.43 -1.15
N ARG A 82 12.82 15.60 -0.55
CA ARG A 82 11.72 15.79 0.41
C ARG A 82 10.36 15.64 -0.27
N MET A 83 10.16 16.26 -1.44
CA MET A 83 8.93 16.09 -2.21
C MET A 83 8.66 14.62 -2.56
N ILE A 84 9.71 13.84 -2.87
CA ILE A 84 9.59 12.39 -3.10
C ILE A 84 9.13 11.66 -1.84
N ASP A 85 9.67 12.01 -0.67
CA ASP A 85 9.25 11.45 0.61
C ASP A 85 7.79 11.80 0.93
N ASP A 86 7.42 13.07 0.76
CA ASP A 86 6.06 13.55 1.02
C ASP A 86 5.03 12.83 0.12
N GLU A 87 5.35 12.63 -1.16
CA GLU A 87 4.47 11.92 -2.07
C GLU A 87 4.43 10.41 -1.77
N ALA A 88 5.57 9.83 -1.41
CA ALA A 88 5.64 8.44 -1.02
C ALA A 88 4.81 8.16 0.24
N ASP A 89 4.76 9.08 1.20
CA ASP A 89 3.93 8.96 2.40
C ASP A 89 2.44 8.90 2.06
N LYS A 90 1.96 9.68 1.09
CA LYS A 90 0.55 9.58 0.62
C LYS A 90 0.25 8.19 0.07
N VAL A 91 1.18 7.63 -0.71
CA VAL A 91 1.03 6.28 -1.27
C VAL A 91 1.08 5.22 -0.16
N ARG A 92 1.95 5.36 0.84
CA ARG A 92 1.99 4.47 2.02
C ARG A 92 0.65 4.45 2.74
N MET A 93 0.03 5.62 2.92
CA MET A 93 -1.32 5.71 3.50
C MET A 93 -2.36 4.98 2.66
N ASN A 94 -2.24 4.98 1.33
CA ASN A 94 -3.15 4.22 0.46
C ASN A 94 -3.00 2.71 0.65
N PHE A 95 -1.76 2.20 0.76
CA PHE A 95 -1.52 0.80 1.11
C PHE A 95 -2.13 0.43 2.47
N ASP A 96 -1.94 1.29 3.47
CA ASP A 96 -2.47 1.02 4.82
C ASP A 96 -4.00 1.00 4.84
N ARG A 97 -4.65 1.92 4.10
CA ARG A 97 -6.12 1.90 3.91
C ARG A 97 -6.60 0.64 3.21
N ALA A 98 -5.96 0.25 2.10
CA ALA A 98 -6.34 -0.94 1.34
C ALA A 98 -6.19 -2.23 2.17
N ILE A 99 -5.10 -2.34 2.95
CA ILE A 99 -4.88 -3.46 3.87
C ILE A 99 -5.95 -3.47 4.98
N GLY A 100 -6.27 -2.32 5.57
CA GLY A 100 -7.31 -2.19 6.60
C GLY A 100 -8.66 -2.68 6.11
N ARG A 101 -9.14 -2.14 4.98
CA ARG A 101 -10.42 -2.52 4.37
C ARG A 101 -10.49 -4.00 3.98
N ARG A 102 -9.38 -4.58 3.49
CA ARG A 102 -9.30 -6.02 3.21
C ARG A 102 -9.48 -6.88 4.47
N LYS A 103 -8.84 -6.50 5.58
CA LYS A 103 -8.98 -7.23 6.85
C LYS A 103 -10.40 -7.15 7.40
N GLU A 104 -11.05 -6.00 7.29
CA GLU A 104 -12.46 -5.82 7.67
C GLU A 104 -13.36 -6.77 6.87
N MET A 105 -13.24 -6.76 5.54
CA MET A 105 -14.01 -7.67 4.66
C MET A 105 -13.78 -9.15 4.96
N GLU A 106 -12.55 -9.57 5.22
CA GLU A 106 -12.25 -10.95 5.58
C GLU A 106 -12.83 -11.33 6.96
N THR A 107 -12.80 -10.41 7.91
CA THR A 107 -13.37 -10.62 9.25
C THR A 107 -14.89 -10.72 9.19
N GLU A 108 -15.55 -9.86 8.43
CA GLU A 108 -17.00 -9.92 8.20
C GLU A 108 -17.41 -11.25 7.55
N ARG A 109 -16.70 -11.69 6.51
CA ARG A 109 -16.95 -12.99 5.85
C ARG A 109 -16.75 -14.17 6.79
N ARG A 110 -15.74 -14.13 7.65
CA ARG A 110 -15.52 -15.18 8.66
C ARG A 110 -16.66 -15.20 9.66
N ASN A 111 -17.05 -14.03 10.18
CA ASN A 111 -18.14 -13.92 11.15
C ASN A 111 -19.47 -14.41 10.56
N SER A 112 -19.80 -14.03 9.31
CA SER A 112 -21.01 -14.52 8.65
C SER A 112 -21.00 -16.04 8.46
N PHE A 113 -19.85 -16.62 8.07
CA PHE A 113 -19.71 -18.07 7.94
C PHE A 113 -19.91 -18.81 9.28
N PHE A 114 -19.37 -18.28 10.38
CA PHE A 114 -19.58 -18.85 11.72
C PHE A 114 -21.04 -18.76 12.17
N VAL A 115 -21.71 -17.63 11.91
CA VAL A 115 -23.15 -17.46 12.20
C VAL A 115 -23.99 -18.48 11.42
N ASP A 116 -23.72 -18.65 10.12
CA ASP A 116 -24.43 -19.61 9.27
C ASP A 116 -24.23 -21.06 9.74
N LEU A 117 -23.01 -21.44 10.16
CA LEU A 117 -22.74 -22.77 10.67
C LEU A 117 -23.44 -23.03 12.01
N ALA A 118 -23.42 -22.05 12.92
CA ALA A 118 -24.08 -22.14 14.21
C ALA A 118 -25.62 -22.25 14.05
N GLY A 119 -26.20 -21.50 13.12
CA GLY A 119 -27.61 -21.62 12.76
C GLY A 119 -27.97 -23.01 12.25
N ARG A 120 -27.19 -23.56 11.30
CA ARG A 120 -27.42 -24.91 10.76
C ARG A 120 -27.31 -26.02 11.81
N VAL A 121 -26.35 -25.92 12.72
CA VAL A 121 -26.19 -26.92 13.80
C VAL A 121 -27.35 -26.82 14.79
N SER A 122 -27.77 -25.61 15.15
CA SER A 122 -28.91 -25.39 16.06
C SER A 122 -30.20 -25.93 15.46
N ASP A 123 -30.48 -25.65 14.18
CA ASP A 123 -31.65 -26.18 13.46
C ASP A 123 -31.61 -27.72 13.34
N SER A 124 -30.41 -28.32 13.21
CA SER A 124 -30.25 -29.77 13.21
C SER A 124 -30.48 -30.40 14.58
N LEU A 125 -30.20 -29.69 15.68
CA LEU A 125 -30.42 -30.20 17.04
C LEU A 125 -31.87 -30.02 17.50
N THR A 126 -32.57 -28.99 17.04
CA THR A 126 -33.99 -28.77 17.39
C THR A 126 -34.96 -29.64 16.60
N ASN A 127 -34.56 -30.20 15.46
CA ASN A 127 -35.37 -31.15 14.66
C ASN A 127 -35.09 -32.63 14.95
N VAL A 128 -34.14 -32.96 15.82
CA VAL A 128 -33.95 -34.35 16.27
C VAL A 128 -34.70 -34.52 17.58
N SER A 129 -35.93 -35.01 17.49
CA SER A 129 -36.64 -35.61 18.62
C SER A 129 -35.87 -36.86 19.06
N VAL A 130 -34.89 -36.69 19.94
CA VAL A 130 -34.19 -37.83 20.55
C VAL A 130 -35.14 -38.48 21.56
N SER A 131 -35.89 -39.47 21.12
CA SER A 131 -36.60 -40.40 22.01
C SER A 131 -35.58 -41.28 22.72
N PHE A 132 -35.09 -40.85 23.88
CA PHE A 132 -34.34 -41.72 24.77
C PHE A 132 -35.32 -42.62 25.54
N ASP A 133 -35.53 -43.84 25.05
CA ASP A 133 -36.08 -44.92 25.88
C ASP A 133 -35.00 -45.36 26.88
N LEU A 134 -35.11 -44.87 28.12
CA LEU A 134 -34.29 -45.33 29.24
C LEU A 134 -34.75 -46.74 29.67
N PRO A 135 -33.87 -47.76 29.66
CA PRO A 135 -34.25 -49.09 30.12
C PRO A 135 -34.51 -49.05 31.63
N LYS A 136 -35.68 -49.55 32.05
CA LYS A 136 -36.06 -49.65 33.45
C LYS A 136 -35.12 -50.63 34.18
N LEU A 137 -34.42 -50.14 35.20
CA LEU A 137 -33.64 -50.96 36.11
C LEU A 137 -34.59 -51.89 36.89
N LYS A 138 -34.27 -53.20 36.89
CA LYS A 138 -34.92 -54.25 37.69
C LYS A 138 -34.13 -54.48 38.97
#